data_AF-A0A382XAE6-F1
#
_entry.id   AF-A0A382XAE6-F1
#
_cell.length_a   1.000
_cell.length_b   1.000
_cell.length_c   1.000
_cell.angle_alpha   90.00
_cell.angle_beta   90.00
_cell.angle_gamma   90.00
#
_symmetry.space_group_name_H-M   'P 1'
#
loop_
_entity.id
_entity.type
_entity.pdbx_description
1 polymer ?
#
loop_
_entity_poly.entity_id
_entity_poly.type
_entity_poly.pdbx_seq_one_letter_code
_entity_poly.pdbx_strand_id
1 'polypeptide(L)'
;MSPPGSLMDNIPNWEFGVLVQLRDMARTLRNNLSRSQSQSQEDADLVTAENQFYFDNEKWIFPESESEYQKAITALSDYLLRLGDERQSSAQFYARADNLRIWLSEVETRLGNISQKLSASVGKRQLDTALAGDSSANQSTVTEKELELKTPWSELDDVFYQARGTTWALIHLLSAVEIDFADVLAKKNATVSLQQIIRELEPTQDALWSPVILNGSGLGILANHSLVMASHVSRANAALIGLRRLLEQG
;
A
#
# COMPACT_ATOMS: atom_id res chain seq x y z
N MET A 1 9.61 -31.70 -11.69
CA MET A 1 10.66 -30.66 -11.52
C MET A 1 10.05 -29.38 -12.06
N SER A 2 9.64 -28.47 -11.18
CA SER A 2 9.13 -27.16 -11.62
C SER A 2 10.29 -26.35 -12.22
N PRO A 3 10.10 -25.67 -13.36
CA PRO A 3 11.18 -24.98 -14.03
C PRO A 3 11.72 -23.82 -13.17
N PRO A 4 13.03 -23.50 -13.27
CA PRO A 4 13.67 -22.42 -12.49
C PRO A 4 12.99 -21.05 -12.58
N GLY A 5 12.23 -20.80 -13.66
CA GLY A 5 11.53 -19.53 -13.89
C GLY A 5 10.46 -19.19 -12.85
N SER A 6 9.81 -20.19 -12.24
CA SER A 6 8.80 -20.00 -11.18
C SER A 6 9.39 -19.59 -9.83
N LEU A 7 10.72 -19.49 -9.71
CA LEU A 7 11.38 -18.94 -8.52
C LEU A 7 11.95 -17.52 -8.78
N MET A 8 11.93 -17.07 -10.04
CA MET A 8 12.53 -15.80 -10.51
C MET A 8 11.52 -14.66 -10.67
N ASP A 9 10.22 -14.91 -10.52
CA ASP A 9 9.10 -13.95 -10.55
C ASP A 9 8.88 -13.22 -9.21
N ASN A 10 9.47 -13.71 -8.12
CA ASN A 10 9.39 -13.10 -6.79
C ASN A 10 9.80 -11.61 -6.74
N ILE A 11 10.87 -11.24 -7.44
CA ILE A 11 11.36 -9.85 -7.49
C ILE A 11 10.36 -8.96 -8.25
N PRO A 12 9.94 -9.29 -9.49
CA PRO A 12 8.90 -8.54 -10.19
C PRO A 12 7.60 -8.33 -9.38
N ASN A 13 7.14 -9.35 -8.66
CA ASN A 13 5.96 -9.21 -7.80
C ASN A 13 6.18 -8.25 -6.63
N TRP A 14 7.36 -8.33 -5.99
CA TRP A 14 7.76 -7.40 -4.94
C TRP A 14 7.82 -5.96 -5.47
N GLU A 15 8.48 -5.75 -6.62
CA GLU A 15 8.60 -4.44 -7.28
C GLU A 15 7.22 -3.88 -7.64
N PHE A 16 6.32 -4.73 -8.14
CA PHE A 16 4.95 -4.33 -8.43
C PHE A 16 4.21 -3.87 -7.17
N GLY A 17 4.39 -4.56 -6.04
CA GLY A 17 3.85 -4.14 -4.75
C GLY A 17 4.35 -2.74 -4.33
N VAL A 18 5.64 -2.47 -4.50
CA VAL A 18 6.25 -1.15 -4.24
C VAL A 18 5.68 -0.09 -5.17
N LEU A 19 5.66 -0.36 -6.48
CA LEU A 19 5.21 0.56 -7.51
C LEU A 19 3.76 0.99 -7.32
N VAL A 20 2.88 0.07 -6.92
CA VAL A 20 1.48 0.39 -6.61
C VAL A 20 1.38 1.44 -5.49
N GLN A 21 2.16 1.30 -4.41
CA GLN A 21 2.16 2.29 -3.32
C GLN A 21 2.73 3.65 -3.76
N LEU A 22 3.77 3.64 -4.59
CA LEU A 22 4.33 4.87 -5.16
C LEU A 22 3.29 5.60 -6.03
N ARG A 23 2.54 4.87 -6.86
CA ARG A 23 1.46 5.43 -7.69
C ARG A 23 0.39 6.14 -6.85
N ASP A 24 -0.06 5.51 -5.77
CA ASP A 24 -1.07 6.13 -4.90
C ASP A 24 -0.54 7.34 -4.15
N MET A 25 0.70 7.27 -3.67
CA MET A 25 1.32 8.39 -3.00
C MET A 25 1.50 9.56 -3.98
N ALA A 26 2.02 9.32 -5.19
CA ALA A 26 2.16 10.36 -6.21
C ALA A 26 0.81 11.01 -6.56
N ARG A 27 -0.24 10.18 -6.71
CA ARG A 27 -1.60 10.66 -6.93
C ARG A 27 -2.13 11.49 -5.77
N THR A 28 -1.90 11.04 -4.54
CA THR A 28 -2.36 11.75 -3.34
C THR A 28 -1.57 13.05 -3.13
N LEU A 29 -0.28 13.05 -3.43
CA LEU A 29 0.56 14.25 -3.47
C LEU A 29 -0.05 15.27 -4.42
N ARG A 30 -0.29 14.89 -5.68
CA ARG A 30 -0.86 15.79 -6.71
C ARG A 30 -2.25 16.30 -6.36
N ASN A 31 -3.14 15.41 -5.93
CA ASN A 31 -4.57 15.73 -5.80
C ASN A 31 -4.92 16.39 -4.46
N ASN A 32 -4.13 16.13 -3.40
CA ASN A 32 -4.52 16.48 -2.04
C ASN A 32 -3.40 17.18 -1.27
N LEU A 33 -2.19 16.62 -1.25
CA LEU A 33 -1.14 17.13 -0.36
C LEU A 33 -0.49 18.40 -0.91
N SER A 34 -0.44 18.60 -2.22
CA SER A 34 0.16 19.80 -2.81
C SER A 34 -0.81 20.95 -3.07
N ARG A 35 -2.09 20.76 -2.73
CA ARG A 35 -3.17 21.70 -3.09
C ARG A 35 -3.97 22.15 -1.86
N SER A 36 -4.31 23.42 -1.84
CA SER A 36 -5.30 23.95 -0.90
C SER A 36 -6.72 23.66 -1.41
N GLN A 37 -7.71 23.56 -0.51
CA GLN A 37 -9.10 23.24 -0.87
C GLN A 37 -9.73 24.20 -1.89
N SER A 38 -9.21 25.42 -2.03
CA SER A 38 -9.69 26.44 -2.96
C SER A 38 -8.89 26.55 -4.26
N GLN A 39 -7.75 25.85 -4.39
CA GLN A 39 -6.90 25.92 -5.58
C GLN A 39 -7.10 24.71 -6.51
N SER A 40 -7.44 25.04 -7.76
CA SER A 40 -7.63 24.03 -8.81
C SER A 40 -6.35 23.67 -9.58
N GLN A 41 -5.27 24.43 -9.42
CA GLN A 41 -4.05 24.23 -10.19
C GLN A 41 -3.21 23.08 -9.60
N GLU A 42 -2.77 22.20 -10.48
CA GLU A 42 -1.90 21.06 -10.15
C GLU A 42 -0.44 21.46 -10.35
N ASP A 43 0.44 20.88 -9.55
CA ASP A 43 1.88 21.04 -9.73
C ASP A 43 2.34 20.19 -10.93
N ALA A 44 3.05 20.81 -11.87
CA ALA A 44 3.43 20.17 -13.13
C ALA A 44 4.37 18.97 -12.94
N ASP A 45 5.23 19.00 -11.92
CA ASP A 45 6.15 17.91 -11.64
C ASP A 45 5.40 16.73 -11.00
N LEU A 46 4.38 17.00 -10.17
CA LEU A 46 3.53 15.94 -9.62
C LEU A 46 2.60 15.31 -10.66
N VAL A 47 2.12 16.10 -11.63
CA VAL A 47 1.41 15.58 -12.83
C VAL A 47 2.32 14.63 -13.60
N THR A 48 3.56 15.03 -13.83
CA THR A 48 4.56 14.20 -14.51
C THR A 48 4.84 12.94 -13.68
N ALA A 49 5.20 13.07 -12.40
CA ALA A 49 5.48 11.94 -11.53
C ALA A 49 4.36 10.88 -11.53
N GLU A 50 3.10 11.27 -11.34
CA GLU A 50 1.97 10.33 -11.41
C GLU A 50 1.89 9.64 -12.77
N ASN A 51 1.85 10.41 -13.87
CA ASN A 51 1.70 9.85 -15.21
C ASN A 51 2.81 8.84 -15.55
N GLN A 52 4.05 9.18 -15.24
CA GLN A 52 5.21 8.33 -15.48
C GLN A 52 5.20 7.07 -14.60
N PHE A 53 4.80 7.15 -13.32
CA PHE A 53 4.64 5.94 -12.49
C PHE A 53 3.53 5.02 -13.00
N TYR A 54 2.45 5.56 -13.58
CA TYR A 54 1.37 4.77 -14.18
C TYR A 54 1.74 4.13 -15.52
N PHE A 55 2.95 4.38 -16.05
CA PHE A 55 3.44 3.66 -17.20
C PHE A 55 3.48 2.14 -16.95
N ASP A 56 3.07 1.38 -17.96
CA ASP A 56 2.93 -0.07 -17.93
C ASP A 56 4.23 -0.72 -17.44
N ASN A 57 4.14 -1.57 -16.41
CA ASN A 57 5.30 -2.21 -15.77
C ASN A 57 5.82 -3.43 -16.53
N GLU A 58 5.12 -3.89 -17.56
CA GLU A 58 5.52 -5.05 -18.36
C GLU A 58 6.21 -4.65 -19.67
N LYS A 59 6.31 -3.34 -19.97
CA LYS A 59 6.87 -2.83 -21.22
C LYS A 59 8.38 -2.63 -21.17
N TRP A 60 9.10 -3.65 -21.64
CA TRP A 60 10.55 -3.60 -21.81
C TRP A 60 11.00 -3.01 -23.18
N ILE A 61 10.09 -2.72 -24.10
CA ILE A 61 10.41 -2.12 -25.41
C ILE A 61 9.56 -0.87 -25.67
N PHE A 62 10.25 0.27 -25.66
CA PHE A 62 9.86 1.65 -26.06
C PHE A 62 8.42 2.17 -25.79
N PRO A 63 8.27 3.18 -24.90
CA PRO A 63 9.27 3.62 -23.91
C PRO A 63 9.52 2.50 -22.89
N GLU A 64 10.78 2.37 -22.44
CA GLU A 64 11.17 1.41 -21.41
C GLU A 64 10.63 1.90 -20.06
N SER A 65 9.94 1.04 -19.30
CA SER A 65 9.32 1.41 -18.02
C SER A 65 10.32 2.03 -17.04
N GLU A 66 11.56 1.53 -17.00
CA GLU A 66 12.63 2.10 -16.16
C GLU A 66 12.94 3.56 -16.50
N SER A 67 13.01 3.88 -17.80
CA SER A 67 13.26 5.26 -18.25
C SER A 67 12.11 6.21 -17.89
N GLU A 68 10.87 5.73 -17.90
CA GLU A 68 9.71 6.51 -17.45
C GLU A 68 9.71 6.68 -15.93
N TYR A 69 10.04 5.64 -15.17
CA TYR A 69 10.17 5.75 -13.71
C TYR A 69 11.30 6.69 -13.30
N GLN A 70 12.42 6.73 -14.05
CA GLN A 70 13.49 7.69 -13.81
C GLN A 70 13.03 9.14 -14.04
N LYS A 71 12.16 9.39 -15.03
CA LYS A 71 11.53 10.71 -15.23
C LYS A 71 10.62 11.07 -14.06
N ALA A 72 9.83 10.12 -13.54
CA ALA A 72 9.01 10.34 -12.35
C ALA A 72 9.85 10.73 -11.12
N ILE A 73 10.96 10.01 -10.89
CA ILE A 73 11.89 10.28 -9.78
C ILE A 73 12.52 11.66 -9.91
N THR A 74 12.91 12.04 -11.14
CA THR A 74 13.46 13.38 -11.43
C THR A 74 12.43 14.46 -11.11
N ALA A 75 11.19 14.30 -11.57
CA ALA A 75 10.11 15.24 -11.31
C ALA A 75 9.80 15.37 -9.79
N LEU A 76 9.75 14.26 -9.05
CA LEU A 76 9.60 14.32 -7.58
C LEU A 76 10.77 15.05 -6.90
N SER A 77 11.99 14.86 -7.40
CA SER A 77 13.19 15.53 -6.88
C SER A 77 13.12 17.04 -7.14
N ASP A 78 12.70 17.44 -8.34
CA ASP A 78 12.52 18.85 -8.71
C ASP A 78 11.41 19.52 -7.88
N TYR A 79 10.30 18.81 -7.65
CA TYR A 79 9.25 19.26 -6.72
C TYR A 79 9.79 19.46 -5.30
N LEU A 80 10.54 18.49 -4.77
CA LEU A 80 11.14 18.57 -3.44
C LEU A 80 12.12 19.74 -3.32
N LEU A 81 12.96 19.96 -4.34
CA LEU A 81 13.89 21.10 -4.39
C LEU A 81 13.13 22.43 -4.33
N ARG A 82 12.02 22.55 -5.07
CA ARG A 82 11.17 23.75 -5.07
C ARG A 82 10.46 23.98 -3.73
N LEU A 83 10.09 22.93 -2.99
CA LEU A 83 9.52 23.07 -1.64
C LEU A 83 10.50 23.71 -0.64
N GLY A 84 11.80 23.49 -0.83
CA GLY A 84 12.85 24.06 0.02
C GLY A 84 13.28 25.48 -0.35
N ASP A 85 12.83 26.01 -1.48
CA ASP A 85 13.22 27.35 -1.95
C ASP A 85 12.21 28.42 -1.50
N GLU A 86 12.56 29.13 -0.42
CA GLU A 86 11.76 30.26 0.11
C GLU A 86 11.57 31.40 -0.90
N ARG A 87 12.40 31.48 -1.95
CA ARG A 87 12.30 32.51 -2.99
C ARG A 87 11.32 32.13 -4.11
N GLN A 88 10.90 30.87 -4.18
CA GLN A 88 10.09 30.35 -5.29
C GLN A 88 8.84 29.65 -4.75
N SER A 89 7.76 30.39 -4.52
CA SER A 89 6.50 29.87 -3.94
C SER A 89 5.65 28.99 -4.89
N SER A 90 6.28 28.37 -5.90
CA SER A 90 5.61 27.64 -6.98
C SER A 90 5.23 26.20 -6.60
N ALA A 91 5.87 25.61 -5.59
CA ALA A 91 5.48 24.34 -4.99
C ALA A 91 4.89 24.59 -3.59
N GLN A 92 3.94 23.75 -3.19
CA GLN A 92 3.30 23.84 -1.87
C GLN A 92 3.06 22.44 -1.32
N PHE A 93 3.20 22.24 -0.02
CA PHE A 93 2.80 21.02 0.69
C PHE A 93 1.95 21.38 1.91
N TYR A 94 0.76 20.79 2.01
CA TYR A 94 -0.23 21.08 3.03
C TYR A 94 -0.36 19.90 4.00
N ALA A 95 0.45 19.93 5.05
CA ALA A 95 0.40 19.00 6.18
C ALA A 95 -0.87 19.22 7.01
N ARG A 96 -1.99 18.63 6.57
CA ARG A 96 -3.31 18.77 7.22
C ARG A 96 -3.92 17.42 7.55
N ALA A 97 -4.71 17.36 8.62
CA ALA A 97 -5.34 16.13 9.08
C ALA A 97 -6.33 15.52 8.06
N ASP A 98 -7.11 16.36 7.37
CA ASP A 98 -8.03 15.92 6.30
C ASP A 98 -7.27 15.30 5.13
N ASN A 99 -6.21 15.96 4.68
CA ASN A 99 -5.31 15.48 3.63
C ASN A 99 -4.67 14.13 4.00
N LEU A 100 -4.13 13.99 5.21
CA LEU A 100 -3.55 12.73 5.69
C LEU A 100 -4.59 11.60 5.76
N ARG A 101 -5.81 11.91 6.23
CA ARG A 101 -6.90 10.92 6.32
C ARG A 101 -7.31 10.36 4.97
N ILE A 102 -7.21 11.15 3.89
CA ILE A 102 -7.49 10.70 2.52
C ILE A 102 -6.50 9.61 2.13
N TRP A 103 -5.19 9.90 2.23
CA TRP A 103 -4.15 8.91 1.92
C TRP A 103 -4.30 7.65 2.77
N LEU A 104 -4.47 7.81 4.10
CA LEU A 104 -4.65 6.68 5.01
C LEU A 104 -5.88 5.83 4.65
N SER A 105 -6.95 6.41 4.11
CA SER A 105 -8.11 5.63 3.63
C SER A 105 -7.74 4.69 2.48
N GLU A 106 -6.88 5.13 1.58
CA GLU A 106 -6.39 4.29 0.47
C GLU A 106 -5.49 3.17 1.01
N VAL A 107 -4.59 3.50 1.94
CA VAL A 107 -3.74 2.51 2.62
C VAL A 107 -4.57 1.46 3.36
N GLU A 108 -5.63 1.88 4.06
CA GLU A 108 -6.56 0.98 4.75
C GLU A 108 -7.15 -0.04 3.77
N THR A 109 -7.66 0.45 2.65
CA THR A 109 -8.33 -0.40 1.65
C THR A 109 -7.36 -1.42 1.07
N ARG A 110 -6.11 -1.01 0.83
CA ARG A 110 -5.07 -1.89 0.30
C ARG A 110 -4.61 -2.95 1.29
N LEU A 111 -4.32 -2.58 2.52
CA LEU A 111 -3.94 -3.54 3.55
C LEU A 111 -5.08 -4.55 3.82
N GLY A 112 -6.34 -4.10 3.78
CA GLY A 112 -7.50 -4.98 3.87
C GLY A 112 -7.54 -6.02 2.74
N ASN A 113 -7.39 -5.58 1.48
CA ASN A 113 -7.35 -6.48 0.32
C ASN A 113 -6.18 -7.48 0.40
N ILE A 114 -4.98 -7.00 0.73
CA ILE A 114 -3.79 -7.85 0.88
C ILE A 114 -3.98 -8.89 1.99
N SER A 115 -4.50 -8.49 3.15
CA SER A 115 -4.80 -9.41 4.25
C SER A 115 -5.79 -10.49 3.84
N GLN A 116 -6.82 -10.13 3.05
CA GLN A 116 -7.80 -11.08 2.53
C GLN A 116 -7.15 -12.05 1.55
N LYS A 117 -6.37 -11.57 0.58
CA LYS A 117 -5.65 -12.41 -0.38
C LYS A 117 -4.71 -13.40 0.32
N LEU A 118 -3.86 -12.91 1.23
CA LEU A 118 -2.94 -13.76 2.01
C LEU A 118 -3.68 -14.81 2.86
N SER A 119 -4.87 -14.49 3.36
CA SER A 119 -5.70 -15.45 4.12
C SER A 119 -6.36 -16.49 3.22
N ALA A 120 -6.81 -16.09 2.04
CA ALA A 120 -7.41 -16.96 1.02
C ALA A 120 -6.37 -17.95 0.45
N SER A 121 -5.13 -17.51 0.29
CA SER A 121 -3.96 -18.34 -0.08
C SER A 121 -3.73 -19.55 0.86
N VAL A 122 -4.30 -19.53 2.07
CA VAL A 122 -4.21 -20.61 3.06
C VAL A 122 -5.44 -21.52 3.05
N GLY A 123 -6.44 -21.24 2.20
CA GLY A 123 -7.65 -22.04 2.07
C GLY A 123 -8.65 -21.84 3.21
N LYS A 124 -8.65 -20.68 3.88
CA LYS A 124 -9.72 -20.33 4.81
C LYS A 124 -11.00 -20.04 4.02
N ARG A 125 -12.10 -20.74 4.34
CA ARG A 125 -13.43 -20.40 3.81
C ARG A 125 -13.79 -19.00 4.25
N GLN A 126 -14.05 -18.10 3.30
CA GLN A 126 -14.60 -16.78 3.57
C GLN A 126 -16.10 -16.83 3.28
N LEU A 127 -16.88 -16.33 4.23
CA LEU A 127 -18.28 -16.02 4.00
C LEU A 127 -18.35 -14.67 3.31
N ASP A 128 -19.18 -14.54 2.27
CA ASP A 128 -19.43 -13.24 1.66
C ASP A 128 -20.24 -12.37 2.63
N THR A 129 -19.58 -11.38 3.22
CA THR A 129 -20.18 -10.39 4.13
C THR A 129 -20.34 -9.02 3.46
N ALA A 130 -20.21 -8.91 2.13
CA ALA A 130 -20.22 -7.63 1.43
C ALA A 130 -21.52 -6.84 1.62
N LEU A 131 -22.63 -7.51 1.93
CA LEU A 131 -23.93 -6.92 2.27
C LEU A 131 -24.37 -7.21 3.71
N ALA A 132 -23.49 -7.78 4.54
CA ALA A 132 -23.85 -8.17 5.90
C ALA A 132 -24.10 -6.92 6.76
N GLY A 133 -25.35 -6.76 7.21
CA GLY A 133 -25.76 -5.68 8.11
C GLY A 133 -26.30 -4.42 7.41
N ASP A 134 -26.35 -4.38 6.08
CA ASP A 134 -26.94 -3.28 5.31
C ASP A 134 -28.10 -3.76 4.44
N SER A 135 -29.32 -3.51 4.91
CA SER A 135 -30.56 -3.88 4.22
C SER A 135 -30.85 -3.05 2.97
N SER A 136 -30.04 -2.02 2.69
CA SER A 136 -30.22 -1.10 1.56
C SER A 136 -29.20 -1.28 0.43
N ALA A 137 -28.15 -2.07 0.66
CA ALA A 137 -27.07 -2.28 -0.30
C ALA A 137 -27.45 -3.31 -1.38
N ASN A 138 -27.11 -3.01 -2.64
CA ASN A 138 -27.33 -3.89 -3.80
C ASN A 138 -26.00 -4.18 -4.51
N GLN A 139 -25.76 -5.45 -4.85
CA GLN A 139 -24.65 -5.84 -5.74
C GLN A 139 -25.11 -5.91 -7.20
N SER A 140 -24.27 -5.45 -8.13
CA SER A 140 -24.56 -5.48 -9.57
C SER A 140 -24.53 -6.89 -10.17
N THR A 141 -23.89 -7.84 -9.50
CA THR A 141 -23.74 -9.24 -9.93
C THR A 141 -23.99 -10.17 -8.76
N VAL A 142 -24.57 -11.34 -9.01
CA VAL A 142 -24.80 -12.37 -7.98
C VAL A 142 -23.46 -13.01 -7.62
N THR A 143 -23.08 -12.91 -6.34
CA THR A 143 -21.89 -13.57 -5.78
C THR A 143 -22.33 -14.79 -4.97
N GLU A 144 -21.64 -15.93 -5.08
CA GLU A 144 -21.92 -17.11 -4.26
C GLU A 144 -21.64 -16.82 -2.77
N LYS A 145 -22.55 -17.23 -1.87
CA LYS A 145 -22.50 -16.91 -0.43
C LYS A 145 -21.31 -17.52 0.32
N GLU A 146 -20.72 -18.58 -0.21
CA GLU A 146 -19.55 -19.26 0.36
C GLU A 146 -18.65 -19.66 -0.81
N LEU A 147 -17.57 -18.91 -1.02
CA LEU A 147 -16.55 -19.21 -2.02
C LEU A 147 -15.31 -19.74 -1.31
N GLU A 148 -14.91 -20.98 -1.60
CA GLU A 148 -13.59 -21.49 -1.23
C GLU A 148 -12.58 -20.96 -2.25
N LEU A 149 -12.23 -19.68 -2.15
CA LEU A 149 -11.19 -19.05 -2.98
C LEU A 149 -9.81 -19.58 -2.54
N LYS A 150 -9.39 -20.72 -3.09
CA LYS A 150 -8.00 -21.15 -3.03
C LYS A 150 -7.26 -20.59 -4.22
N THR A 151 -6.35 -19.64 -3.97
CA THR A 151 -5.35 -19.23 -4.95
C THR A 151 -4.59 -20.48 -5.43
N PRO A 152 -4.40 -20.69 -6.74
CA PRO A 152 -3.57 -21.76 -7.26
C PRO A 152 -2.20 -21.77 -6.59
N TRP A 153 -1.63 -22.95 -6.35
CA TRP A 153 -0.34 -23.07 -5.65
C TRP A 153 0.81 -22.29 -6.31
N SER A 154 0.70 -22.02 -7.62
CA SER A 154 1.64 -21.26 -8.44
C SER A 154 1.49 -19.73 -8.36
N GLU A 155 0.49 -19.21 -7.65
CA GLU A 155 0.27 -17.76 -7.46
C GLU A 155 0.40 -17.37 -5.97
N LEU A 156 0.76 -18.32 -5.10
CA LEU A 156 0.85 -18.11 -3.65
C LEU A 156 2.04 -17.23 -3.26
N ASP A 157 3.17 -17.47 -3.90
CA ASP A 157 4.39 -16.68 -3.79
C ASP A 157 4.19 -15.29 -4.41
N ASP A 158 3.53 -15.17 -5.57
CA ASP A 158 3.19 -13.88 -6.17
C ASP A 158 2.48 -12.94 -5.17
N VAL A 159 1.40 -13.45 -4.55
CA VAL A 159 0.63 -12.70 -3.54
C VAL A 159 1.50 -12.34 -2.33
N PHE A 160 2.35 -13.28 -1.89
CA PHE A 160 3.24 -13.05 -0.76
C PHE A 160 4.28 -11.95 -1.05
N TYR A 161 4.96 -12.02 -2.19
CA TYR A 161 5.99 -11.04 -2.54
C TYR A 161 5.39 -9.67 -2.89
N GLN A 162 4.23 -9.62 -3.56
CA GLN A 162 3.50 -8.38 -3.77
C GLN A 162 3.10 -7.71 -2.44
N ALA A 163 2.61 -8.51 -1.49
CA ALA A 163 2.32 -8.03 -0.14
C ALA A 163 3.60 -7.51 0.55
N ARG A 164 4.73 -8.17 0.34
CA ARG A 164 6.01 -7.81 0.96
C ARG A 164 6.55 -6.50 0.42
N GLY A 165 6.46 -6.29 -0.89
CA GLY A 165 6.81 -5.02 -1.53
C GLY A 165 5.90 -3.88 -1.10
N THR A 166 4.59 -4.14 -1.05
CA THR A 166 3.60 -3.16 -0.57
C THR A 166 3.92 -2.70 0.85
N THR A 167 4.14 -3.65 1.76
CA THR A 167 4.40 -3.34 3.18
C THR A 167 5.76 -2.69 3.38
N TRP A 168 6.78 -3.06 2.59
CA TRP A 168 8.07 -2.37 2.56
C TRP A 168 7.91 -0.89 2.19
N ALA A 169 7.19 -0.59 1.11
CA ALA A 169 6.96 0.79 0.69
C ALA A 169 6.18 1.58 1.73
N LEU A 170 5.15 0.96 2.34
CA LEU A 170 4.35 1.60 3.39
C LEU A 170 5.15 1.91 4.65
N ILE A 171 6.08 1.06 5.08
CA ILE A 171 6.96 1.35 6.22
C ILE A 171 7.71 2.67 5.99
N HIS A 172 8.28 2.85 4.80
CA HIS A 172 9.00 4.08 4.44
C HIS A 172 8.06 5.29 4.33
N LEU A 173 6.93 5.13 3.64
CA LEU A 173 5.96 6.22 3.47
C LEU A 173 5.34 6.67 4.81
N LEU A 174 5.01 5.73 5.70
CA LEU A 174 4.49 6.04 7.03
C LEU A 174 5.56 6.71 7.90
N SER A 175 6.82 6.30 7.79
CA SER A 175 7.94 6.94 8.49
C SER A 175 8.17 8.38 7.99
N ALA A 176 8.05 8.62 6.68
CA ALA A 176 8.10 9.96 6.12
C ALA A 176 6.91 10.82 6.63
N VAL A 177 5.71 10.25 6.66
CA VAL A 177 4.51 10.91 7.21
C VAL A 177 4.65 11.26 8.69
N GLU A 178 5.33 10.43 9.49
CA GLU A 178 5.61 10.75 10.88
C GLU A 178 6.37 12.08 11.03
N ILE A 179 7.28 12.36 10.10
CA ILE A 179 8.08 13.58 10.04
C ILE A 179 7.26 14.73 9.43
N ASP A 180 6.73 14.54 8.22
CA ASP A 180 6.07 15.60 7.44
C ASP A 180 4.75 16.07 8.08
N PHE A 181 4.10 15.22 8.88
CA PHE A 181 2.87 15.52 9.61
C PHE A 181 3.05 15.57 11.13
N ALA A 182 4.29 15.73 11.63
CA ALA A 182 4.60 15.68 13.07
C ALA A 182 3.67 16.57 13.93
N ASP A 183 3.45 17.82 13.52
CA ASP A 183 2.58 18.76 14.25
C ASP A 183 1.12 18.32 14.24
N VAL A 184 0.63 17.79 13.11
CA VAL A 184 -0.74 17.27 12.98
C VAL A 184 -0.93 16.05 13.88
N LEU A 185 0.03 15.12 13.85
CA LEU A 185 -0.01 13.90 14.64
C LEU A 185 0.07 14.21 16.14
N ALA A 186 0.95 15.13 16.55
CA ALA A 186 1.09 15.56 17.93
C ALA A 186 -0.20 16.22 18.44
N LYS A 187 -0.76 17.15 17.66
CA LYS A 187 -2.01 17.83 18.01
C LYS A 187 -3.19 16.86 18.21
N LYS A 188 -3.24 15.79 17.42
CA LYS A 188 -4.30 14.77 17.44
C LYS A 188 -4.00 13.61 18.41
N ASN A 189 -2.90 13.65 19.16
CA ASN A 189 -2.40 12.53 19.99
C ASN A 189 -2.27 11.21 19.21
N ALA A 190 -1.85 11.30 17.94
CA ALA A 190 -1.87 10.22 16.96
C ALA A 190 -0.48 9.63 16.68
N THR A 191 0.60 10.26 17.15
CA THR A 191 2.00 9.83 16.90
C THR A 191 2.24 8.39 17.31
N VAL A 192 1.86 8.00 18.53
CA VAL A 192 2.04 6.63 19.03
C VAL A 192 1.23 5.63 18.21
N SER A 193 0.03 5.99 17.76
CA SER A 193 -0.79 5.12 16.91
C SER A 193 -0.13 4.89 15.55
N LEU A 194 0.48 5.91 14.93
CA LEU A 194 1.23 5.76 13.68
C LEU A 194 2.45 4.83 13.88
N GLN A 195 3.24 5.07 14.93
CA GLN A 195 4.40 4.23 15.26
C GLN A 195 4.02 2.76 15.47
N GLN A 196 2.88 2.49 16.12
CA GLN A 196 2.39 1.12 16.29
C GLN A 196 2.05 0.46 14.94
N ILE A 197 1.48 1.20 13.99
CA ILE A 197 1.20 0.66 12.65
C ILE A 197 2.51 0.28 11.94
N ILE A 198 3.51 1.17 11.98
CA ILE A 198 4.85 0.89 11.41
C ILE A 198 5.43 -0.37 12.06
N ARG A 199 5.39 -0.46 13.39
CA ARG A 199 5.87 -1.61 14.16
C ARG A 199 5.17 -2.93 13.82
N GLU A 200 3.87 -2.90 13.54
CA GLU A 200 3.15 -4.11 13.12
C GLU A 200 3.53 -4.55 11.70
N LEU A 201 3.94 -3.62 10.84
CA LEU A 201 4.39 -3.91 9.48
C LEU A 201 5.85 -4.39 9.44
N GLU A 202 6.73 -3.95 10.34
CA GLU A 202 8.16 -4.33 10.36
C GLU A 202 8.42 -5.85 10.18
N PRO A 203 7.73 -6.76 10.91
CA PRO A 203 7.97 -8.21 10.79
C PRO A 203 7.63 -8.81 9.42
N THR A 204 6.89 -8.09 8.58
CA THR A 204 6.65 -8.50 7.18
C THR A 204 7.94 -8.54 6.35
N GLN A 205 9.00 -7.88 6.84
CA GLN A 205 10.30 -7.79 6.18
C GLN A 205 11.35 -8.76 6.75
N ASP A 206 10.99 -9.56 7.76
CA ASP A 206 11.91 -10.51 8.40
C ASP A 206 12.54 -11.48 7.38
N ALA A 207 13.75 -11.94 7.70
CA ALA A 207 14.50 -12.85 6.84
C ALA A 207 13.73 -14.17 6.61
N LEU A 208 13.56 -14.54 5.34
CA LEU A 208 13.01 -15.84 4.98
C LEU A 208 14.15 -16.86 4.94
N TRP A 209 14.09 -17.83 5.84
CA TRP A 209 15.06 -18.93 5.90
C TRP A 209 14.68 -20.10 5.00
N SER A 210 13.42 -20.14 4.55
CA SER A 210 12.93 -21.15 3.60
C SER A 210 13.21 -20.70 2.16
N PRO A 211 13.71 -21.59 1.28
CA PRO A 211 13.90 -21.27 -0.14
C PRO A 211 12.58 -21.16 -0.93
N VAL A 212 11.46 -21.60 -0.33
CA VAL A 212 10.11 -21.52 -0.91
C VAL A 212 9.10 -21.00 0.11
N ILE A 213 8.04 -20.34 -0.37
CA ILE A 213 6.94 -19.90 0.50
C ILE A 213 6.10 -21.11 0.89
N LEU A 214 6.10 -21.42 2.20
CA LEU A 214 5.31 -22.50 2.77
C LEU A 214 4.00 -21.97 3.34
N ASN A 215 2.89 -22.57 2.92
CA ASN A 215 1.53 -22.31 3.41
C ASN A 215 0.93 -23.59 3.98
N GLY A 216 1.50 -24.07 5.10
CA GLY A 216 0.97 -25.21 5.86
C GLY A 216 -0.39 -24.91 6.51
N SER A 217 -0.99 -25.88 7.21
CA SER A 217 -2.16 -25.59 8.03
C SER A 217 -1.77 -24.69 9.21
N GLY A 218 -2.66 -23.80 9.66
CA GLY A 218 -2.36 -22.82 10.72
C GLY A 218 -1.99 -23.43 12.09
N LEU A 219 -2.20 -24.74 12.28
CA LEU A 219 -1.82 -25.53 13.47
C LEU A 219 -0.94 -26.74 13.10
N GLY A 220 -0.39 -26.76 11.89
CA GLY A 220 0.44 -27.85 11.37
C GLY A 220 1.91 -27.74 11.79
N ILE A 221 2.69 -28.76 11.43
CA ILE A 221 4.14 -28.82 11.71
C ILE A 221 4.93 -27.92 10.76
N LEU A 222 4.36 -27.59 9.59
CA LEU A 222 4.99 -26.73 8.57
C LEU A 222 4.68 -25.25 8.84
N ALA A 223 5.63 -24.38 8.51
CA ALA A 223 5.42 -22.94 8.55
C ALA A 223 4.28 -22.50 7.64
N ASN A 224 3.64 -21.38 8.00
CA ASN A 224 2.64 -20.71 7.19
C ASN A 224 2.97 -19.23 7.08
N HIS A 225 3.77 -18.89 6.08
CA HIS A 225 4.30 -17.53 5.88
C HIS A 225 3.17 -16.56 5.53
N SER A 226 2.26 -16.94 4.64
CA SER A 226 1.13 -16.07 4.26
C SER A 226 0.20 -15.78 5.44
N LEU A 227 -0.08 -16.75 6.31
CA LEU A 227 -0.91 -16.52 7.50
C LEU A 227 -0.23 -15.64 8.53
N VAL A 228 1.07 -15.83 8.78
CA VAL A 228 1.84 -14.97 9.69
C VAL A 228 1.81 -13.54 9.16
N MET A 229 2.11 -13.34 7.88
CA MET A 229 2.08 -12.03 7.24
C MET A 229 0.68 -11.41 7.26
N ALA A 230 -0.37 -12.18 6.94
CA ALA A 230 -1.75 -11.73 7.03
C ALA A 230 -2.11 -11.24 8.44
N SER A 231 -1.60 -11.92 9.47
CA SER A 231 -1.82 -11.53 10.86
C SER A 231 -1.22 -10.16 11.19
N HIS A 232 0.02 -9.90 10.76
CA HIS A 232 0.68 -8.60 10.89
C HIS A 232 -0.07 -7.50 10.12
N VAL A 233 -0.37 -7.76 8.84
CA VAL A 233 -1.09 -6.82 7.98
C VAL A 233 -2.49 -6.49 8.53
N SER A 234 -3.22 -7.48 9.04
CA SER A 234 -4.53 -7.28 9.64
C SER A 234 -4.48 -6.43 10.91
N ARG A 235 -3.48 -6.61 11.77
CA ARG A 235 -3.29 -5.76 12.96
C ARG A 235 -2.93 -4.32 12.58
N ALA A 236 -2.04 -4.13 11.61
CA ALA A 236 -1.72 -2.81 11.08
C ALA A 236 -2.96 -2.12 10.50
N ASN A 237 -3.78 -2.85 9.73
CA ASN A 237 -5.02 -2.33 9.17
C ASN A 237 -6.04 -1.89 10.25
N ALA A 238 -6.23 -2.72 11.29
CA ALA A 238 -7.10 -2.39 12.40
C ALA A 238 -6.62 -1.15 13.18
N ALA A 239 -5.31 -1.03 13.41
CA ALA A 239 -4.72 0.14 14.06
C ALA A 239 -4.89 1.42 13.21
N LEU A 240 -4.85 1.28 11.88
CA LEU A 240 -5.02 2.40 10.94
C LEU A 240 -6.44 2.97 10.94
N ILE A 241 -7.47 2.14 11.12
CA ILE A 241 -8.85 2.59 11.36
C ILE A 241 -8.92 3.48 12.61
N GLY A 242 -8.26 3.06 13.69
CA GLY A 242 -8.15 3.84 14.93
C GLY A 242 -7.45 5.19 14.72
N LEU A 243 -6.31 5.19 14.03
CA LEU A 243 -5.57 6.40 13.67
C LEU A 243 -6.44 7.39 12.87
N ARG A 244 -7.16 6.93 11.85
CA ARG A 244 -8.04 7.79 11.04
C ARG A 244 -9.15 8.44 11.86
N ARG A 245 -9.69 7.73 12.85
CA ARG A 245 -10.69 8.25 13.79
C ARG A 245 -10.10 9.33 14.70
N LEU A 246 -8.88 9.16 15.21
CA LEU A 246 -8.19 10.19 16.00
C LEU A 246 -7.97 11.47 15.20
N LEU A 247 -7.56 11.35 13.93
CA LEU A 247 -7.36 12.50 13.05
C LEU A 247 -8.66 13.26 12.77
N GLU A 248 -9.81 12.57 12.77
CA GLU A 248 -11.14 13.17 12.59
C GLU A 248 -11.63 13.92 13.83
N GLN A 249 -11.48 13.31 15.01
CA GLN A 249 -12.17 13.73 16.24
C GLN A 249 -11.36 14.71 17.10
N GLY A 250 -10.03 14.77 16.92
CA GLY A 250 -9.14 15.65 17.70
C GLY A 250 -9.04 17.09 17.21
#